data_AF-A0A2K4INH8-F1
#
_entry.id   AF-A0A2K4INH8-F1
#
_cell.length_a   1.000
_cell.length_b   1.000
_cell.length_c   1.000
_cell.angle_alpha   90.00
_cell.angle_beta   90.00
_cell.angle_gamma   90.00
#
_symmetry.space_group_name_H-M   'P 1'
#
loop_
_entity.id
_entity.type
_entity.pdbx_description
1 polymer ?
#
loop_
_entity_poly.entity_id
_entity_poly.type
_entity_poly.pdbx_seq_one_letter_code
_entity_poly.pdbx_strand_id
1 'polypeptide(L)'
;MTTKKYVRQMKWFFIALLSLGMSSGVFASSSSTAKCPSDSFAEFVKAFSSEREIQKAFVVSPVKHVHVTADGKIPKVVEQSLSAIAADELNVLLPENAISLNLKIEIELPNRVIVRDEKGHFLKIFVFKHDHCWALKRVEDWTLDAVMDEITQSEKLAPGELELKKGVIFDRLVNKASAESGIYLYAAVLDSYLDGARKGSAQAAVAAAGISLSGMAPRLDNDEILSLLIQAYNSIPDVAVSLAQFYCDQGDYEVRRACVDPQKSIATLEGAVMRGSTRALIRLGEVYESDAVVPSDLPRALACYREAQKTMPQLVARKVDQLVARGVLDNSIQCIKAGSL
;
A
#
# COMPACT_ATOMS: atom_id res chain seq x y z
N MET A 1 -29.29 29.92 -71.54
CA MET A 1 -30.35 30.65 -70.81
C MET A 1 -29.69 31.61 -69.85
N THR A 2 -29.56 32.86 -70.29
CA THR A 2 -28.93 33.97 -69.57
C THR A 2 -30.00 34.95 -69.14
N THR A 3 -30.14 35.20 -67.85
CA THR A 3 -30.93 36.33 -67.33
C THR A 3 -30.28 36.85 -66.05
N LYS A 4 -29.32 37.76 -66.21
CA LYS A 4 -29.02 38.80 -65.21
C LYS A 4 -30.09 39.88 -65.33
N LYS A 5 -30.68 40.31 -64.21
CA LYS A 5 -31.61 41.44 -64.22
C LYS A 5 -31.67 42.18 -62.87
N TYR A 6 -31.58 43.51 -62.99
CA TYR A 6 -31.97 44.60 -62.06
C TYR A 6 -31.12 44.81 -60.79
N VAL A 7 -30.36 45.90 -60.63
CA VAL A 7 -30.72 47.35 -60.53
C VAL A 7 -31.56 47.64 -59.29
N ARG A 8 -31.07 48.45 -58.34
CA ARG A 8 -31.47 49.88 -58.19
C ARG A 8 -30.84 50.54 -56.94
N GLN A 9 -30.43 51.79 -57.13
CA GLN A 9 -30.06 52.78 -56.12
C GLN A 9 -31.19 53.13 -55.15
N MET A 10 -30.84 53.65 -53.96
CA MET A 10 -31.46 54.81 -53.26
C MET A 10 -30.72 55.02 -51.93
N LYS A 11 -29.83 56.02 -51.81
CA LYS A 11 -30.04 57.41 -51.32
C LYS A 11 -30.59 57.56 -49.88
N TRP A 12 -29.73 58.20 -49.08
CA TRP A 12 -29.99 59.23 -48.05
C TRP A 12 -30.49 58.78 -46.68
N PHE A 13 -29.74 59.10 -45.62
CA PHE A 13 -30.01 60.23 -44.72
C PHE A 13 -28.86 60.38 -43.71
N PHE A 14 -28.31 61.59 -43.60
CA PHE A 14 -27.46 62.02 -42.49
C PHE A 14 -28.36 62.34 -41.30
N ILE A 15 -28.12 61.71 -40.15
CA ILE A 15 -28.61 62.18 -38.86
C ILE A 15 -27.41 62.17 -37.91
N ALA A 16 -26.99 63.37 -37.51
CA ALA A 16 -26.06 63.59 -36.42
C ALA A 16 -26.83 63.47 -35.09
N LEU A 17 -26.31 62.69 -34.14
CA LEU A 17 -26.79 62.70 -32.75
C LEU A 17 -25.65 62.43 -31.77
N LEU A 18 -25.27 63.51 -31.08
CA LEU A 18 -24.92 63.62 -29.67
C LEU A 18 -24.05 62.52 -29.02
N SER A 19 -22.77 62.86 -28.85
CA SER A 19 -21.85 62.25 -27.89
C SER A 19 -22.32 62.50 -26.45
N LEU A 20 -22.92 61.48 -25.82
CA LEU A 20 -22.97 61.36 -24.36
C LEU A 20 -21.73 60.58 -23.91
N GLY A 21 -20.89 61.23 -23.10
CA GLY A 21 -19.73 60.63 -22.47
C GLY A 21 -20.16 59.47 -21.57
N MET A 22 -19.75 58.27 -21.93
CA MET A 22 -19.75 57.13 -21.03
C MET A 22 -18.41 57.13 -20.31
N SER A 23 -18.44 57.42 -19.00
CA SER A 23 -17.39 57.07 -18.07
C SER A 23 -17.17 55.56 -18.15
N SER A 24 -16.10 55.14 -18.81
CA SER A 24 -15.60 53.78 -18.78
C SER A 24 -15.19 53.46 -17.34
N GLY A 25 -16.09 52.80 -16.61
CA GLY A 25 -15.73 52.03 -15.44
C GLY A 25 -14.70 51.00 -15.87
N VAL A 26 -13.45 51.24 -15.48
CA VAL A 26 -12.38 50.26 -15.62
C VAL A 26 -12.78 49.07 -14.76
N PHE A 27 -13.25 48.00 -15.38
CA PHE A 27 -13.20 46.68 -14.78
C PHE A 27 -11.72 46.35 -14.60
N ALA A 28 -11.21 46.62 -13.40
CA ALA A 28 -9.93 46.07 -12.96
C ALA A 28 -10.13 44.57 -12.77
N SER A 29 -9.84 43.79 -13.82
CA SER A 29 -9.62 42.36 -13.72
C SER A 29 -8.44 42.15 -12.78
N SER A 30 -8.71 41.74 -11.54
CA SER A 30 -7.68 41.34 -10.59
C SER A 30 -7.07 40.01 -11.01
N SER A 31 -6.22 40.02 -12.05
CA SER A 31 -5.24 38.95 -12.25
C SER A 31 -4.12 39.17 -11.25
N SER A 32 -4.20 38.55 -10.07
CA SER A 32 -3.03 38.38 -9.23
C SER A 32 -2.02 37.53 -10.02
N THR A 33 -1.10 38.19 -10.71
CA THR A 33 0.07 37.54 -11.31
C THR A 33 1.03 37.21 -10.18
N ALA A 34 0.65 36.28 -9.31
CA ALA A 34 1.54 35.78 -8.28
C ALA A 34 2.81 35.30 -8.98
N LYS A 35 3.96 35.85 -8.58
CA LYS A 35 5.26 35.49 -9.15
C LYS A 35 5.58 34.05 -8.74
N CYS A 36 6.23 33.30 -9.63
CA CYS A 36 6.71 31.96 -9.30
C CYS A 36 7.57 31.99 -8.02
N PRO A 37 7.22 31.23 -6.97
CA PRO A 37 7.98 31.23 -5.73
C PRO A 37 9.41 30.71 -5.90
N SER A 38 9.58 29.66 -6.71
CA SER A 38 10.87 29.00 -6.93
C SER A 38 10.79 28.00 -8.09
N ASP A 39 11.91 27.84 -8.81
CA ASP A 39 12.11 26.76 -9.80
C ASP A 39 12.51 25.42 -9.14
N SER A 40 13.11 25.46 -7.95
CA SER A 40 13.35 24.26 -7.14
C SER A 40 12.02 23.75 -6.57
N PHE A 41 11.70 22.48 -6.84
CA PHE A 41 10.44 21.86 -6.39
C PHE A 41 10.28 21.92 -4.87
N ALA A 42 11.33 21.57 -4.11
CA ALA A 42 11.26 21.57 -2.65
C ALA A 42 11.01 22.96 -2.06
N GLU A 43 11.68 24.00 -2.60
CA GLU A 43 11.47 25.38 -2.15
C GLU A 43 10.11 25.92 -2.59
N PHE A 44 9.64 25.54 -3.78
CA PHE A 44 8.29 25.87 -4.24
C PHE A 44 7.23 25.25 -3.32
N VAL A 45 7.37 23.96 -2.98
CA VAL A 45 6.43 23.26 -2.10
C VAL A 45 6.37 23.92 -0.72
N LYS A 46 7.48 24.38 -0.15
CA LYS A 46 7.45 25.11 1.13
C LYS A 46 6.56 26.35 1.05
N ALA A 47 6.70 27.16 0.00
CA ALA A 47 5.84 28.33 -0.20
C ALA A 47 4.38 27.93 -0.47
N PHE A 48 4.15 26.94 -1.33
CA PHE A 48 2.83 26.43 -1.66
C PHE A 48 2.09 25.86 -0.43
N SER A 49 2.79 25.15 0.43
CA SER A 49 2.22 24.52 1.63
C SER A 49 1.88 25.54 2.72
N SER A 50 2.56 26.69 2.76
CA SER A 50 2.38 27.70 3.83
C SER A 50 1.51 28.89 3.44
N GLU A 51 1.31 29.16 2.15
CA GLU A 51 0.64 30.38 1.69
C GLU A 51 -0.61 30.10 0.83
N ARG A 52 -1.79 30.44 1.35
CA ARG A 52 -3.08 30.22 0.65
C ARG A 52 -3.19 30.95 -0.69
N GLU A 53 -2.58 32.12 -0.82
CA GLU A 53 -2.59 32.85 -2.09
C GLU A 53 -1.72 32.16 -3.15
N ILE A 54 -0.61 31.54 -2.74
CA ILE A 54 0.20 30.68 -3.61
C ILE A 54 -0.59 29.42 -3.99
N GLN A 55 -1.30 28.79 -3.04
CA GLN A 55 -2.18 27.66 -3.34
C GLN A 55 -3.22 28.01 -4.42
N LYS A 56 -3.91 29.14 -4.28
CA LYS A 56 -4.90 29.58 -5.27
C LYS A 56 -4.28 29.88 -6.64
N ALA A 57 -3.10 30.51 -6.66
CA ALA A 57 -2.48 30.95 -7.91
C ALA A 57 -1.80 29.81 -8.68
N PHE A 58 -1.29 28.77 -7.99
CA PHE A 58 -0.50 27.69 -8.57
C PHE A 58 -1.20 26.33 -8.54
N VAL A 59 -2.51 26.33 -8.75
CA VAL A 59 -3.30 25.12 -9.06
C VAL A 59 -3.75 25.22 -10.51
N VAL A 60 -3.53 24.16 -11.29
CA VAL A 60 -3.93 24.14 -12.70
C VAL A 60 -5.45 24.09 -12.80
N SER A 61 -6.02 24.69 -13.85
CA SER A 61 -7.45 24.55 -14.15
C SER A 61 -7.62 23.93 -15.55
N PRO A 62 -8.28 22.76 -15.69
CA PRO A 62 -8.85 21.94 -14.63
C PRO A 62 -7.78 21.12 -13.87
N VAL A 63 -7.95 20.97 -12.56
CA VAL A 63 -7.16 20.07 -11.70
C VAL A 63 -7.83 18.70 -11.65
N LYS A 64 -7.02 17.63 -11.68
CA LYS A 64 -7.55 16.27 -11.49
C LYS A 64 -7.71 15.96 -10.01
N HIS A 65 -8.87 15.43 -9.61
CA HIS A 65 -9.11 14.97 -8.26
C HIS A 65 -9.48 13.49 -8.28
N VAL A 66 -8.72 12.66 -7.59
CA VAL A 66 -9.05 11.25 -7.32
C VAL A 66 -9.43 11.14 -5.87
N HIS A 67 -10.53 10.46 -5.56
CA HIS A 67 -10.88 10.14 -4.19
C HIS A 67 -11.50 8.75 -4.08
N VAL A 68 -11.42 8.16 -2.90
CA VAL A 68 -12.09 6.90 -2.57
C VAL A 68 -13.50 7.18 -2.08
N THR A 69 -14.47 6.45 -2.62
CA THR A 69 -15.86 6.38 -2.15
C THR A 69 -16.21 4.96 -1.74
N ALA A 70 -17.39 4.78 -1.17
CA ALA A 70 -17.92 3.49 -0.74
C ALA A 70 -19.14 3.08 -1.57
N ASP A 71 -19.19 1.82 -1.99
CA ASP A 71 -20.41 1.12 -2.41
C ASP A 71 -20.65 -0.01 -1.40
N GLY A 72 -21.36 0.33 -0.33
CA GLY A 72 -21.34 -0.45 0.92
C GLY A 72 -19.90 -0.63 1.41
N LYS A 73 -19.47 -1.87 1.64
CA LYS A 73 -18.11 -2.19 2.12
C LYS A 73 -17.04 -2.25 1.02
N ILE A 74 -17.41 -1.95 -0.22
CA ILE A 74 -16.52 -2.06 -1.37
C ILE A 74 -15.95 -0.67 -1.68
N PRO A 75 -14.61 -0.49 -1.62
CA PRO A 75 -13.99 0.77 -1.99
C PRO A 75 -14.12 0.98 -3.51
N LYS A 76 -14.48 2.20 -3.90
CA LYS A 76 -14.55 2.63 -5.30
C LYS A 76 -13.69 3.87 -5.49
N VAL A 77 -12.98 3.94 -6.61
CA VAL A 77 -12.13 5.09 -6.95
C VAL A 77 -12.85 5.94 -7.99
N VAL A 78 -12.95 7.24 -7.71
CA VAL A 78 -13.59 8.21 -8.60
C VAL A 78 -12.55 9.25 -9.01
N GLU A 79 -12.37 9.46 -10.32
CA GLU A 79 -11.55 10.53 -10.88
C GLU A 79 -12.45 11.61 -11.49
N GLN A 80 -12.21 12.88 -11.16
CA GLN A 80 -12.92 14.05 -11.65
C GLN A 80 -11.95 15.13 -12.11
N SER A 81 -12.40 15.97 -13.04
CA SER A 81 -11.69 17.20 -13.44
C SER A 81 -12.45 18.40 -12.88
N LEU A 82 -11.82 19.14 -11.99
CA LEU A 82 -12.43 20.26 -11.26
C LEU A 82 -11.83 21.58 -11.74
N SER A 83 -12.65 22.63 -11.82
CA SER A 83 -12.16 23.98 -12.16
C SER A 83 -11.28 24.58 -11.06
N ALA A 84 -11.50 24.18 -9.81
CA ALA A 84 -10.71 24.52 -8.63
C ALA A 84 -10.74 23.35 -7.64
N ILE A 85 -9.70 23.22 -6.81
CA ILE A 85 -9.69 22.30 -5.68
C ILE A 85 -10.24 23.01 -4.44
N ALA A 86 -10.96 22.28 -3.60
CA ALA A 86 -11.49 22.83 -2.36
C ALA A 86 -10.35 23.12 -1.36
N ALA A 87 -10.51 24.14 -0.52
CA ALA A 87 -9.42 24.60 0.35
C ALA A 87 -9.09 23.61 1.49
N ASP A 88 -10.09 22.85 1.93
CA ASP A 88 -9.97 21.74 2.89
C ASP A 88 -9.06 20.62 2.38
N GLU A 89 -9.11 20.31 1.08
CA GLU A 89 -8.17 19.35 0.45
C GLU A 89 -6.70 19.77 0.60
N LEU A 90 -6.43 21.08 0.60
CA LEU A 90 -5.07 21.62 0.69
C LEU A 90 -4.63 21.92 2.13
N ASN A 91 -5.58 22.01 3.08
CA ASN A 91 -5.26 22.39 4.46
C ASN A 91 -4.31 21.40 5.14
N VAL A 92 -4.27 20.14 4.71
CA VAL A 92 -3.36 19.12 5.27
C VAL A 92 -1.89 19.35 4.91
N LEU A 93 -1.61 20.22 3.93
CA LEU A 93 -0.25 20.64 3.58
C LEU A 93 0.32 21.68 4.55
N LEU A 94 -0.55 22.38 5.30
CA LEU A 94 -0.11 23.35 6.30
C LEU A 94 0.59 22.62 7.46
N PRO A 95 1.84 22.99 7.81
CA PRO A 95 2.61 22.29 8.84
C PRO A 95 1.88 22.17 10.19
N GLU A 96 1.20 23.23 10.62
CA GLU A 96 0.43 23.26 11.87
C GLU A 96 -0.72 22.26 11.88
N ASN A 97 -1.41 22.10 10.75
CA ASN A 97 -2.51 21.15 10.62
C ASN A 97 -1.96 19.72 10.59
N ALA A 98 -0.91 19.47 9.81
CA ALA A 98 -0.27 18.15 9.76
C ALA A 98 0.21 17.71 11.14
N ILE A 99 0.85 18.58 11.92
CA ILE A 99 1.27 18.29 13.30
C ILE A 99 0.05 17.96 14.17
N SER A 100 -1.01 18.78 14.14
CA SER A 100 -2.20 18.55 14.96
C SER A 100 -2.93 17.23 14.65
N LEU A 101 -2.84 16.77 13.40
CA LEU A 101 -3.45 15.53 12.91
C LEU A 101 -2.48 14.33 12.98
N ASN A 102 -1.25 14.51 13.46
CA ASN A 102 -0.18 13.51 13.44
C ASN A 102 0.12 12.96 12.03
N LEU A 103 0.11 13.85 11.03
CA LEU A 103 0.45 13.54 9.66
C LEU A 103 1.92 13.87 9.38
N LYS A 104 2.57 13.03 8.60
CA LYS A 104 3.89 13.27 8.01
C LYS A 104 3.70 13.84 6.61
N ILE A 105 4.47 14.89 6.30
CA ILE A 105 4.58 15.45 4.96
C ILE A 105 5.94 15.08 4.40
N GLU A 106 5.96 14.33 3.30
CA GLU A 106 7.17 13.90 2.60
C GLU A 106 7.21 14.58 1.23
N ILE A 107 8.30 15.29 0.92
CA ILE A 107 8.51 15.90 -0.40
C ILE A 107 9.30 14.91 -1.25
N GLU A 108 8.61 14.30 -2.21
CA GLU A 108 9.14 13.24 -3.04
C GLU A 108 9.48 13.74 -4.44
N LEU A 109 10.76 13.66 -4.78
CA LEU A 109 11.26 14.06 -6.08
C LEU A 109 10.77 13.07 -7.16
N PRO A 110 10.46 13.56 -8.38
CA PRO A 110 10.70 14.92 -8.83
C PRO A 110 9.56 15.92 -8.58
N ASN A 111 8.35 15.47 -8.19
CA ASN A 111 7.16 16.31 -8.32
C ASN A 111 5.96 15.91 -7.44
N ARG A 112 6.18 15.25 -6.31
CA ARG A 112 5.11 14.77 -5.43
C ARG A 112 5.27 15.28 -4.01
N VAL A 113 4.14 15.51 -3.35
CA VAL A 113 4.08 15.68 -1.89
C VAL A 113 3.14 14.62 -1.37
N ILE A 114 3.62 13.83 -0.41
CA ILE A 114 2.88 12.73 0.20
C ILE A 114 2.52 13.16 1.61
N VAL A 115 1.25 13.04 1.96
CA VAL A 115 0.75 13.31 3.31
C VAL A 115 0.10 12.05 3.85
N ARG A 116 0.67 11.48 4.90
CA ARG A 116 0.19 10.22 5.47
C ARG A 116 0.34 10.16 6.98
N ASP A 117 -0.38 9.26 7.64
CA ASP A 117 -0.13 8.92 9.04
C ASP A 117 0.70 7.64 9.19
N GLU A 118 1.10 7.34 10.44
CA GLU A 118 1.84 6.11 10.78
C GLU A 118 0.93 4.89 11.02
N LYS A 119 -0.39 5.05 10.94
CA LYS A 119 -1.38 4.01 11.28
C LYS A 119 -2.08 3.44 10.04
N GLY A 120 -1.72 3.92 8.85
CA GLY A 120 -2.38 3.56 7.60
C GLY A 120 -3.86 3.92 7.61
N HIS A 121 -4.22 5.12 8.07
CA HIS A 121 -5.59 5.62 7.97
C HIS A 121 -5.72 6.73 6.93
N PHE A 122 -4.69 7.56 6.83
CA PHE A 122 -4.66 8.74 5.97
C PHE A 122 -3.56 8.62 4.92
N LEU A 123 -3.91 8.88 3.65
CA LEU A 123 -2.96 9.02 2.55
C LEU A 123 -3.52 10.00 1.51
N LYS A 124 -2.84 11.14 1.33
CA LYS A 124 -3.06 12.05 0.20
C LYS A 124 -1.77 12.24 -0.58
N ILE A 125 -1.89 12.31 -1.91
CA ILE A 125 -0.78 12.50 -2.83
C ILE A 125 -1.06 13.71 -3.70
N PHE A 126 -0.20 14.71 -3.61
CA PHE A 126 -0.27 15.93 -4.40
C PHE A 126 0.77 15.84 -5.52
N VAL A 127 0.32 15.83 -6.78
CA VAL A 127 1.20 15.71 -7.93
C VAL A 127 1.28 17.06 -8.64
N PHE A 128 2.50 17.48 -8.91
CA PHE A 128 2.78 18.75 -9.57
C PHE A 128 3.25 18.53 -11.02
N LYS A 129 3.14 19.57 -11.83
CA LYS A 129 3.87 19.69 -13.09
C LYS A 129 4.71 20.96 -13.06
N HIS A 130 5.78 20.94 -13.84
CA HIS A 130 6.59 22.12 -14.11
C HIS A 130 6.45 22.48 -15.58
N ASP A 131 5.96 23.69 -15.86
CA ASP A 131 6.06 24.31 -17.20
C ASP A 131 6.97 25.55 -17.07
N HIS A 132 6.39 26.73 -16.84
CA HIS A 132 7.11 27.98 -16.55
C HIS A 132 7.27 28.25 -15.05
N CYS A 133 6.53 27.50 -14.23
CA CYS A 133 6.60 27.41 -12.79
C CYS A 133 5.95 26.07 -12.38
N TRP A 134 6.15 25.64 -11.14
CA TRP A 134 5.42 24.51 -10.58
C TRP A 134 3.94 24.85 -10.37
N ALA A 135 3.07 23.88 -10.64
CA ALA A 135 1.65 23.99 -10.34
C ALA A 135 1.06 22.63 -9.99
N LEU A 136 0.13 22.60 -9.03
CA LEU A 136 -0.58 21.41 -8.60
C LEU A 136 -1.50 20.94 -9.74
N LYS A 137 -1.26 19.73 -10.27
CA LYS A 137 -2.04 19.16 -11.38
C LYS A 137 -3.03 18.10 -10.97
N ARG A 138 -2.77 17.44 -9.85
CA ARG A 138 -3.58 16.31 -9.37
C ARG A 138 -3.52 16.22 -7.85
N VAL A 139 -4.67 15.96 -7.26
CA VAL A 139 -4.82 15.54 -5.86
C VAL A 139 -5.37 14.13 -5.88
N GLU A 140 -4.74 13.22 -5.15
CA GLU A 140 -5.24 11.87 -4.93
C GLU A 140 -5.50 11.70 -3.44
N ASP A 141 -6.77 11.56 -3.08
CA ASP A 141 -7.23 11.27 -1.73
C ASP A 141 -7.56 9.77 -1.60
N TRP A 142 -6.65 9.04 -0.97
CA TRP A 142 -6.77 7.61 -0.73
C TRP A 142 -7.29 7.28 0.67
N THR A 143 -7.78 8.27 1.42
CA THR A 143 -8.37 8.06 2.75
C THR A 143 -9.54 7.09 2.70
N LEU A 144 -9.70 6.29 3.75
CA LEU A 144 -10.67 5.18 3.78
C LEU A 144 -11.92 5.49 4.62
N ASP A 145 -12.10 6.72 5.12
CA ASP A 145 -13.15 7.11 6.07
C ASP A 145 -14.53 6.60 5.63
N ALA A 146 -14.93 6.88 4.39
CA ALA A 146 -16.22 6.47 3.83
C ALA A 146 -16.45 4.95 3.85
N VAL A 147 -15.39 4.14 3.70
CA VAL A 147 -15.46 2.68 3.69
C VAL A 147 -15.37 2.12 5.11
N MET A 148 -14.60 2.77 5.98
CA MET A 148 -14.42 2.35 7.37
C MET A 148 -15.68 2.55 8.20
N ASP A 149 -16.42 3.63 7.95
CA ASP A 149 -17.70 3.90 8.62
C ASP A 149 -18.71 2.77 8.36
N GLU A 150 -18.84 2.32 7.11
CA GLU A 150 -19.71 1.21 6.71
C GLU A 150 -19.34 -0.13 7.39
N ILE A 151 -18.04 -0.40 7.55
CA ILE A 151 -17.54 -1.63 8.20
C ILE A 151 -17.81 -1.58 9.70
N THR A 152 -17.43 -0.49 10.37
CA THR A 152 -17.53 -0.37 11.83
C THR A 152 -18.97 -0.33 12.33
N GLN A 153 -19.92 0.19 11.54
CA GLN A 153 -21.33 0.18 11.88
C GLN A 153 -21.98 -1.20 11.83
N SER A 154 -21.42 -2.12 11.04
CA SER A 154 -22.06 -3.40 10.71
C SER A 154 -21.37 -4.63 11.29
N GLU A 155 -20.18 -4.48 11.90
CA GLU A 155 -19.37 -5.60 12.39
C GLU A 155 -18.84 -5.36 13.80
N LYS A 156 -18.89 -6.40 14.64
CA LYS A 156 -18.14 -6.45 15.90
C LYS A 156 -16.78 -7.10 15.63
N LEU A 157 -15.73 -6.30 15.66
CA LEU A 157 -14.38 -6.71 15.26
C LEU A 157 -13.51 -7.09 16.47
N ALA A 158 -12.65 -8.08 16.28
CA ALA A 158 -11.60 -8.41 17.24
C ALA A 158 -10.50 -7.30 17.24
N PRO A 159 -9.67 -7.22 18.31
CA PRO A 159 -8.57 -6.27 18.36
C PRO A 159 -7.65 -6.39 17.13
N GLY A 160 -7.40 -5.26 16.46
CA GLY A 160 -6.54 -5.17 15.27
C GLY A 160 -7.16 -5.69 13.98
N GLU A 161 -8.41 -6.19 14.00
CA GLU A 161 -9.07 -6.71 12.79
C GLU A 161 -9.53 -5.59 11.85
N LEU A 162 -9.92 -4.43 12.38
CA LEU A 162 -10.23 -3.26 11.56
C LEU A 162 -9.01 -2.82 10.73
N GLU A 163 -7.85 -2.80 11.36
CA GLU A 163 -6.57 -2.42 10.75
C GLU A 163 -6.09 -3.44 9.72
N LEU A 164 -6.28 -4.74 9.99
CA LEU A 164 -6.10 -5.78 8.98
C LEU A 164 -6.97 -5.51 7.74
N LYS A 165 -8.25 -5.18 7.94
CA LYS A 165 -9.17 -4.86 6.83
C LYS A 165 -8.75 -3.61 6.08
N LYS A 166 -8.25 -2.56 6.77
CA LYS A 166 -7.67 -1.37 6.14
C LYS A 166 -6.51 -1.73 5.21
N GLY A 167 -5.54 -2.50 5.69
CA GLY A 167 -4.41 -2.92 4.87
C GLY A 167 -4.85 -3.74 3.65
N VAL A 168 -5.82 -4.65 3.80
CA VAL A 168 -6.41 -5.38 2.67
C VAL A 168 -7.11 -4.46 1.65
N ILE A 169 -7.74 -3.38 2.11
CA ILE A 169 -8.39 -2.42 1.22
C ILE A 169 -7.35 -1.59 0.47
N PHE A 170 -6.32 -1.08 1.14
CA PHE A 170 -5.22 -0.39 0.46
C PHE A 170 -4.55 -1.27 -0.59
N ASP A 171 -4.30 -2.55 -0.29
CA ASP A 171 -3.68 -3.49 -1.22
C ASP A 171 -4.53 -3.66 -2.50
N ARG A 172 -5.86 -3.74 -2.37
CA ARG A 172 -6.78 -3.75 -3.51
C ARG A 172 -6.73 -2.46 -4.31
N LEU A 173 -6.56 -1.32 -3.64
CA LEU A 173 -6.52 0.00 -4.26
C LEU A 173 -5.22 0.25 -5.02
N VAL A 174 -4.13 -0.47 -4.74
CA VAL A 174 -2.87 -0.36 -5.51
C VAL A 174 -3.13 -0.55 -7.01
N ASN A 175 -3.96 -1.53 -7.38
CA ASN A 175 -4.30 -1.82 -8.77
C ASN A 175 -5.19 -0.74 -9.44
N LYS A 176 -5.65 0.26 -8.68
CA LYS A 176 -6.40 1.42 -9.17
C LYS A 176 -5.56 2.69 -9.25
N ALA A 177 -4.37 2.67 -8.67
CA ALA A 177 -3.43 3.78 -8.69
C ALA A 177 -2.49 3.71 -9.92
N SER A 178 -1.82 4.82 -10.20
CA SER A 178 -0.65 4.80 -11.09
C SER A 178 0.49 4.02 -10.44
N ALA A 179 1.45 3.49 -11.22
CA ALA A 179 2.60 2.77 -10.66
C ALA A 179 3.39 3.62 -9.65
N GLU A 180 3.55 4.91 -9.94
CA GLU A 180 4.28 5.86 -9.09
C GLU A 180 3.49 6.27 -7.84
N SER A 181 2.16 6.17 -7.85
CA SER A 181 1.35 6.37 -6.64
C SER A 181 1.21 5.08 -5.83
N GLY A 182 1.21 3.92 -6.49
CA GLY A 182 0.97 2.60 -5.90
C GLY A 182 1.97 2.25 -4.79
N ILE A 183 3.22 2.70 -4.89
CA ILE A 183 4.24 2.50 -3.85
C ILE A 183 3.83 3.09 -2.49
N TYR A 184 3.12 4.22 -2.48
CA TYR A 184 2.65 4.86 -1.25
C TYR A 184 1.41 4.17 -0.69
N LEU A 185 0.60 3.54 -1.55
CA LEU A 185 -0.46 2.66 -1.08
C LEU A 185 0.14 1.43 -0.41
N TYR A 186 1.20 0.82 -0.95
CA TYR A 186 1.89 -0.28 -0.26
C TYR A 186 2.49 0.13 1.09
N ALA A 187 3.01 1.36 1.20
CA ALA A 187 3.41 1.90 2.51
C ALA A 187 2.22 1.98 3.48
N ALA A 188 1.07 2.48 3.02
CA ALA A 188 -0.16 2.52 3.83
C ALA A 188 -0.69 1.11 4.19
N VAL A 189 -0.52 0.11 3.32
CA VAL A 189 -0.81 -1.30 3.63
C VAL A 189 0.02 -1.76 4.82
N LEU A 190 1.34 -1.52 4.76
CA LEU A 190 2.26 -1.90 5.83
C LEU A 190 1.93 -1.19 7.14
N ASP A 191 1.74 0.13 7.11
CA ASP A 191 1.38 0.93 8.29
C ASP A 191 0.09 0.42 8.95
N SER A 192 -0.92 0.06 8.13
CA SER A 192 -2.17 -0.54 8.61
C SER A 192 -1.93 -1.87 9.31
N TYR A 193 -1.14 -2.77 8.71
CA TYR A 193 -0.84 -4.06 9.31
C TYR A 193 -0.02 -3.94 10.59
N LEU A 194 0.93 -3.00 10.66
CA LEU A 194 1.68 -2.71 11.88
C LEU A 194 0.78 -2.19 13.01
N ASP A 195 -0.19 -1.31 12.71
CA ASP A 195 -1.17 -0.86 13.70
C ASP A 195 -2.06 -2.02 14.19
N GLY A 196 -2.49 -2.90 13.27
CA GLY A 196 -3.24 -4.11 13.61
C GLY A 196 -2.45 -5.08 14.49
N ALA A 197 -1.17 -5.27 14.19
CA ALA A 197 -0.25 -6.10 14.98
C ALA A 197 -0.06 -5.55 16.40
N ARG A 198 0.17 -4.23 16.52
CA ARG A 198 0.25 -3.52 17.82
C ARG A 198 -1.04 -3.65 18.63
N LYS A 199 -2.19 -3.77 17.98
CA LYS A 199 -3.50 -4.03 18.59
C LYS A 199 -3.78 -5.51 18.89
N GLY A 200 -2.85 -6.41 18.57
CA GLY A 200 -2.93 -7.83 18.93
C GLY A 200 -3.41 -8.76 17.81
N SER A 201 -3.59 -8.28 16.59
CA SER A 201 -3.96 -9.15 15.47
C SER A 201 -2.77 -9.96 14.97
N ALA A 202 -2.80 -11.27 15.21
CA ALA A 202 -1.79 -12.20 14.69
C ALA A 202 -1.78 -12.25 13.16
N GLN A 203 -2.94 -12.12 12.52
CA GLN A 203 -3.06 -12.04 11.07
C GLN A 203 -2.45 -10.75 10.51
N ALA A 204 -2.63 -9.61 11.18
CA ALA A 204 -1.97 -8.37 10.78
C ALA A 204 -0.45 -8.47 10.95
N ALA A 205 0.02 -9.11 12.02
CA ALA A 205 1.46 -9.30 12.23
C ALA A 205 2.11 -10.13 11.11
N VAL A 206 1.51 -11.27 10.72
CA VAL A 206 2.04 -12.05 9.58
C VAL A 206 1.91 -11.30 8.26
N ALA A 207 0.84 -10.52 8.06
CA ALA A 207 0.66 -9.72 6.85
C ALA A 207 1.69 -8.59 6.73
N ALA A 208 2.01 -7.89 7.83
CA ALA A 208 3.08 -6.88 7.89
C ALA A 208 4.44 -7.48 7.54
N ALA A 209 4.80 -8.60 8.17
CA ALA A 209 6.03 -9.32 7.87
C ALA A 209 6.08 -9.76 6.39
N GLY A 210 4.98 -10.31 5.87
CA GLY A 210 4.89 -10.79 4.50
C GLY A 210 5.05 -9.69 3.45
N ILE A 211 4.35 -8.56 3.59
CA ILE A 211 4.44 -7.49 2.60
C ILE A 211 5.82 -6.80 2.63
N SER A 212 6.41 -6.65 3.82
CA SER A 212 7.78 -6.17 3.99
C SER A 212 8.80 -7.09 3.32
N LEU A 213 8.71 -8.41 3.53
CA LEU A 213 9.61 -9.40 2.93
C LEU A 213 9.46 -9.52 1.40
N SER A 214 8.28 -9.21 0.86
CA SER A 214 8.03 -9.25 -0.58
C SER A 214 8.73 -8.15 -1.37
N GLY A 215 9.17 -7.08 -0.69
CA GLY A 215 9.71 -5.88 -1.32
C GLY A 215 8.66 -4.96 -1.95
N MET A 216 7.36 -5.28 -1.85
CA MET A 216 6.27 -4.40 -2.33
C MET A 216 6.11 -3.15 -1.45
N ALA A 217 6.32 -3.28 -0.15
CA ALA A 217 6.32 -2.18 0.82
C ALA A 217 7.74 -1.97 1.39
N PRO A 218 8.00 -0.87 2.11
CA PRO A 218 9.29 -0.66 2.78
C PRO A 218 9.71 -1.87 3.62
N ARG A 219 10.97 -2.28 3.48
CA ARG A 219 11.53 -3.41 4.23
C ARG A 219 11.77 -2.97 5.67
N LEU A 220 11.07 -3.60 6.60
CA LEU A 220 11.30 -3.46 8.04
C LEU A 220 12.65 -4.04 8.44
N ASP A 221 13.17 -3.67 9.61
CA ASP A 221 14.38 -4.28 10.16
C ASP A 221 14.14 -5.75 10.55
N ASN A 222 15.20 -6.56 10.54
CA ASN A 222 15.08 -8.00 10.80
C ASN A 222 14.53 -8.31 12.20
N ASP A 223 14.86 -7.51 13.20
CA ASP A 223 14.37 -7.68 14.57
C ASP A 223 12.86 -7.42 14.66
N GLU A 224 12.35 -6.45 13.89
CA GLU A 224 10.92 -6.15 13.84
C GLU A 224 10.15 -7.26 13.12
N ILE A 225 10.66 -7.76 11.98
CA ILE A 225 10.06 -8.90 11.28
C ILE A 225 10.05 -10.15 12.16
N LEU A 226 11.15 -10.43 12.87
CA LEU A 226 11.23 -11.53 13.80
C LEU A 226 10.18 -11.41 14.91
N SER A 227 10.03 -10.21 15.48
CA SER A 227 9.03 -9.92 16.52
C SER A 227 7.60 -10.16 16.02
N LEU A 228 7.27 -9.68 14.82
CA LEU A 228 5.96 -9.89 14.19
C LEU A 228 5.66 -11.38 13.95
N LEU A 229 6.65 -12.13 13.45
CA LEU A 229 6.50 -13.56 13.19
C LEU A 229 6.35 -14.36 14.50
N ILE A 230 7.11 -14.03 15.55
CA ILE A 230 6.96 -14.64 16.88
C ILE A 230 5.58 -14.32 17.48
N GLN A 231 5.15 -13.05 17.41
CA GLN A 231 3.83 -12.63 17.86
C GLN A 231 2.73 -13.44 17.18
N ALA A 232 2.77 -13.56 15.86
CA ALA A 232 1.78 -14.29 15.09
C ALA A 232 1.82 -15.81 15.38
N TYR A 233 3.01 -16.39 15.53
CA TYR A 233 3.21 -17.82 15.83
C TYR A 233 2.55 -18.27 17.14
N ASN A 234 2.50 -17.39 18.14
CA ASN A 234 1.85 -17.69 19.42
C ASN A 234 0.35 -18.05 19.26
N SER A 235 -0.31 -17.49 18.24
CA SER A 235 -1.74 -17.74 17.97
C SER A 235 -1.98 -18.60 16.73
N ILE A 236 -1.06 -18.60 15.77
CA ILE A 236 -1.22 -19.27 14.47
C ILE A 236 -0.03 -20.23 14.26
N PRO A 237 -0.17 -21.53 14.62
CA PRO A 237 0.92 -22.50 14.49
C PRO A 237 1.51 -22.59 13.08
N ASP A 238 0.70 -22.38 12.03
CA ASP A 238 1.17 -22.43 10.64
C ASP A 238 2.17 -21.31 10.26
N VAL A 239 2.27 -20.23 11.06
CA VAL A 239 3.31 -19.20 10.89
C VAL A 239 4.72 -19.77 11.13
N ALA A 240 4.82 -20.92 11.79
CA ALA A 240 6.07 -21.62 12.03
C ALA A 240 6.90 -21.83 10.77
N VAL A 241 6.27 -22.08 9.62
CA VAL A 241 6.99 -22.29 8.36
C VAL A 241 7.76 -21.01 7.98
N SER A 242 7.10 -19.86 8.06
CA SER A 242 7.74 -18.56 7.76
C SER A 242 8.77 -18.18 8.82
N LEU A 243 8.45 -18.38 10.11
CA LEU A 243 9.38 -18.08 11.21
C LEU A 243 10.65 -18.96 11.16
N ALA A 244 10.48 -20.26 10.91
CA ALA A 244 11.59 -21.20 10.76
C ALA A 244 12.46 -20.89 9.53
N GLN A 245 11.85 -20.47 8.42
CA GLN A 245 12.59 -20.00 7.25
C GLN A 245 13.37 -18.73 7.60
N PHE A 246 12.74 -17.78 8.28
CA PHE A 246 13.37 -16.52 8.67
C PHE A 246 14.56 -16.71 9.62
N TYR A 247 14.53 -17.71 10.51
CA TYR A 247 15.71 -18.09 11.31
C TYR A 247 16.90 -18.55 10.46
N CYS A 248 16.66 -19.06 9.24
CA CYS A 248 17.72 -19.48 8.34
C CYS A 248 18.21 -18.36 7.43
N ASP A 249 17.28 -17.62 6.81
CA ASP A 249 17.61 -16.71 5.72
C ASP A 249 17.50 -15.23 6.08
N GLN A 250 16.82 -14.88 7.18
CA GLN A 250 16.54 -13.50 7.59
C GLN A 250 15.93 -12.64 6.45
N GLY A 251 15.21 -13.26 5.53
CA GLY A 251 14.63 -12.61 4.34
C GLY A 251 15.63 -12.30 3.21
N ASP A 252 16.84 -12.86 3.22
CA ASP A 252 17.79 -12.81 2.12
C ASP A 252 17.72 -14.11 1.31
N TYR A 253 17.02 -14.05 0.18
CA TYR A 253 16.75 -15.20 -0.69
C TYR A 253 17.81 -15.42 -1.77
N GLU A 254 18.69 -14.44 -2.00
CA GLU A 254 19.63 -14.46 -3.13
C GLU A 254 20.92 -15.20 -2.79
N VAL A 255 21.30 -15.20 -1.52
CA VAL A 255 22.53 -15.84 -1.06
C VAL A 255 22.25 -17.28 -0.66
N ARG A 256 22.78 -18.25 -1.43
CA ARG A 256 22.90 -19.64 -0.97
C ARG A 256 23.87 -19.69 0.21
N ARG A 257 23.34 -19.66 1.42
CA ARG A 257 24.08 -19.77 2.68
C ARG A 257 23.54 -20.91 3.52
N ALA A 258 24.40 -21.41 4.41
CA ALA A 258 23.95 -22.29 5.49
C ALA A 258 22.93 -21.54 6.36
N CYS A 259 21.95 -22.29 6.88
CA CYS A 259 20.97 -21.74 7.81
C CYS A 259 21.67 -21.05 9.00
N VAL A 260 21.29 -19.80 9.29
CA VAL A 260 21.88 -19.00 10.37
C VAL A 260 21.59 -19.60 11.75
N ASP A 261 20.34 -20.01 12.00
CA ASP A 261 19.92 -20.62 13.27
C ASP A 261 19.10 -21.91 13.03
N PRO A 262 19.78 -23.03 12.70
CA PRO A 262 19.10 -24.29 12.37
C PRO A 262 18.40 -24.90 13.57
N GLN A 263 18.90 -24.67 14.79
CA GLN A 263 18.27 -25.18 16.02
C GLN A 263 16.93 -24.49 16.27
N LYS A 264 16.85 -23.16 16.19
CA LYS A 264 15.57 -22.47 16.33
C LYS A 264 14.62 -22.77 15.18
N SER A 265 15.14 -22.93 13.96
CA SER A 265 14.34 -23.33 12.81
C SER A 265 13.61 -24.66 13.06
N ILE A 266 14.35 -25.71 13.47
CA ILE A 266 13.79 -27.02 13.79
C ILE A 266 12.84 -26.94 15.00
N ALA A 267 13.27 -26.35 16.11
CA ALA A 267 12.47 -26.28 17.33
C ALA A 267 11.12 -25.57 17.10
N THR A 268 11.11 -24.51 16.27
CA THR A 268 9.89 -23.79 15.90
C THR A 268 8.92 -24.69 15.14
N LEU A 269 9.42 -25.48 14.19
CA LEU A 269 8.61 -26.40 13.41
C LEU A 269 8.09 -27.56 14.28
N GLU A 270 8.94 -28.17 15.11
CA GLU A 270 8.54 -29.24 16.04
C GLU A 270 7.43 -28.75 16.99
N GLY A 271 7.61 -27.57 17.59
CA GLY A 271 6.60 -26.96 18.45
C GLY A 271 5.27 -26.66 17.72
N ALA A 272 5.32 -26.38 16.42
CA ALA A 272 4.12 -26.14 15.62
C ALA A 272 3.37 -27.45 15.29
N VAL A 273 4.10 -28.52 14.99
CA VAL A 273 3.50 -29.85 14.80
C VAL A 273 2.85 -30.34 16.08
N MET A 274 3.47 -30.12 17.24
CA MET A 274 2.85 -30.42 18.54
C MET A 274 1.55 -29.64 18.77
N ARG A 275 1.38 -28.48 18.12
CA ARG A 275 0.13 -27.71 18.10
C ARG A 275 -0.77 -28.00 16.89
N GLY A 276 -0.52 -29.10 16.17
CA GLY A 276 -1.37 -29.60 15.09
C GLY A 276 -1.08 -29.03 13.70
N SER A 277 0.03 -28.30 13.49
CA SER A 277 0.36 -27.79 12.16
C SER A 277 0.84 -28.90 11.21
N THR A 278 -0.04 -29.33 10.30
CA THR A 278 0.36 -30.24 9.21
C THR A 278 1.34 -29.57 8.25
N ARG A 279 1.28 -28.25 8.06
CA ARG A 279 2.24 -27.53 7.20
C ARG A 279 3.65 -27.56 7.77
N ALA A 280 3.80 -27.39 9.08
CA ALA A 280 5.10 -27.54 9.76
C ALA A 280 5.64 -28.98 9.65
N LEU A 281 4.75 -29.97 9.67
CA LEU A 281 5.12 -31.37 9.53
C LEU A 281 5.66 -31.69 8.13
N ILE A 282 5.01 -31.16 7.08
CA ILE A 282 5.52 -31.22 5.71
C ILE A 282 6.88 -30.54 5.64
N ARG A 283 6.99 -29.36 6.26
CA ARG A 283 8.23 -28.59 6.25
C ARG A 283 9.39 -29.28 6.96
N LEU A 284 9.15 -29.98 8.07
CA LEU A 284 10.16 -30.85 8.71
C LEU A 284 10.61 -31.96 7.76
N GLY A 285 9.68 -32.56 7.02
CA GLY A 285 9.99 -33.53 5.98
C GLY A 285 10.96 -32.97 4.94
N GLU A 286 10.71 -31.76 4.43
CA GLU A 286 11.58 -31.07 3.47
C GLU A 286 12.96 -30.76 4.05
N VAL A 287 13.00 -30.35 5.32
CA VAL A 287 14.23 -30.08 6.05
C VAL A 287 15.08 -31.34 6.22
N TYR A 288 14.48 -32.48 6.59
CA TYR A 288 15.20 -33.75 6.71
C TYR A 288 15.53 -34.40 5.35
N GLU A 289 14.76 -34.09 4.30
CA GLU A 289 15.04 -34.57 2.94
C GLU A 289 16.25 -33.87 2.32
N SER A 290 16.49 -32.61 2.71
CA SER A 290 17.60 -31.78 2.21
C SER A 290 18.75 -31.71 3.21
N ASP A 291 19.94 -31.31 2.73
CA ASP A 291 21.10 -30.99 3.60
C ASP A 291 21.21 -29.49 3.91
N ALA A 292 20.12 -28.71 3.71
CA ALA A 292 20.16 -27.25 3.71
C ALA A 292 20.14 -26.62 5.12
N VAL A 293 19.46 -27.28 6.07
CA VAL A 293 19.27 -26.78 7.44
C VAL A 293 19.94 -27.69 8.46
N VAL A 294 19.77 -29.00 8.30
CA VAL A 294 20.42 -30.05 9.09
C VAL A 294 20.91 -31.14 8.13
N PRO A 295 21.82 -32.03 8.56
CA PRO A 295 22.16 -33.22 7.76
C PRO A 295 20.92 -34.05 7.43
N SER A 296 20.84 -34.54 6.19
CA SER A 296 19.71 -35.29 5.68
C SER A 296 19.45 -36.56 6.49
N ASP A 297 18.17 -36.83 6.75
CA ASP A 297 17.64 -38.01 7.41
C ASP A 297 16.41 -38.48 6.62
N LEU A 298 16.65 -39.17 5.50
CA LEU A 298 15.58 -39.61 4.58
C LEU A 298 14.51 -40.49 5.25
N PRO A 299 14.84 -41.44 6.14
CA PRO A 299 13.85 -42.18 6.90
C PRO A 299 12.95 -41.27 7.74
N ARG A 300 13.52 -40.26 8.43
CA ARG A 300 12.71 -39.28 9.19
C ARG A 300 11.89 -38.39 8.27
N ALA A 301 12.42 -37.97 7.13
CA ALA A 301 11.68 -37.22 6.13
C ALA A 301 10.44 -37.98 5.65
N LEU A 302 10.60 -39.28 5.32
CA LEU A 302 9.51 -40.17 4.94
C LEU A 302 8.47 -40.29 6.07
N ALA A 303 8.90 -40.41 7.33
CA ALA A 303 8.00 -40.46 8.48
C ALA A 303 7.17 -39.16 8.61
N CYS A 304 7.80 -37.99 8.45
CA CYS A 304 7.10 -36.70 8.46
C CYS A 304 6.05 -36.62 7.34
N TYR A 305 6.41 -37.00 6.11
CA TYR A 305 5.47 -36.97 4.99
C TYR A 305 4.32 -37.95 5.12
N ARG A 306 4.56 -39.17 5.62
CA ARG A 306 3.49 -40.16 5.89
C ARG A 306 2.53 -39.68 6.96
N GLU A 307 3.03 -39.05 8.01
CA GLU A 307 2.19 -38.44 9.03
C GLU A 307 1.34 -37.32 8.43
N ALA A 308 1.94 -36.44 7.62
CA ALA A 308 1.21 -35.37 6.93
C ALA A 308 0.19 -35.91 5.90
N GLN A 309 0.45 -37.07 5.30
CA GLN A 309 -0.41 -37.70 4.30
C GLN A 309 -1.79 -38.07 4.85
N LYS A 310 -1.91 -38.30 6.17
CA LYS A 310 -3.18 -38.58 6.83
C LYS A 310 -4.17 -37.40 6.72
N THR A 311 -3.64 -36.17 6.60
CA THR A 311 -4.45 -34.94 6.56
C THR A 311 -4.38 -34.25 5.20
N MET A 312 -3.22 -34.25 4.54
CA MET A 312 -2.98 -33.54 3.26
C MET A 312 -2.38 -34.46 2.19
N PRO A 313 -3.08 -35.55 1.80
CA PRO A 313 -2.51 -36.58 0.93
C PRO A 313 -2.07 -36.04 -0.43
N GLN A 314 -2.81 -35.10 -1.00
CA GLN A 314 -2.50 -34.51 -2.32
C GLN A 314 -1.21 -33.68 -2.33
N LEU A 315 -0.81 -33.10 -1.19
CA LEU A 315 0.40 -32.28 -1.11
C LEU A 315 1.67 -33.13 -0.96
N VAL A 316 1.57 -34.33 -0.37
CA VAL A 316 2.75 -35.13 0.01
C VAL A 316 2.88 -36.47 -0.72
N ALA A 317 1.85 -36.94 -1.44
CA ALA A 317 1.88 -38.23 -2.12
C ALA A 317 3.12 -38.40 -3.01
N ARG A 318 3.42 -37.39 -3.84
CA ARG A 318 4.61 -37.41 -4.70
C ARG A 318 5.91 -37.54 -3.91
N LYS A 319 6.02 -36.88 -2.75
CA LYS A 319 7.20 -36.95 -1.88
C LYS A 319 7.36 -38.34 -1.26
N VAL A 320 6.27 -38.93 -0.80
CA VAL A 320 6.26 -40.30 -0.26
C VAL A 320 6.68 -41.30 -1.35
N ASP A 321 6.05 -41.24 -2.53
CA ASP A 321 6.35 -42.14 -3.64
C ASP A 321 7.80 -42.03 -4.10
N GLN A 322 8.33 -40.81 -4.20
CA GLN A 322 9.73 -40.56 -4.58
C GLN A 322 10.72 -41.19 -3.58
N LEU A 323 10.50 -41.04 -2.27
CA LEU A 323 11.38 -41.61 -1.26
C LEU A 323 11.30 -43.15 -1.24
N VAL A 324 10.09 -43.71 -1.35
CA VAL A 324 9.90 -45.18 -1.41
C VAL A 324 10.55 -45.76 -2.66
N ALA A 325 10.40 -45.12 -3.82
CA ALA A 325 11.04 -45.56 -5.07
C ALA A 325 12.58 -45.52 -5.01
N ARG A 326 13.15 -44.63 -4.17
CA ARG A 326 14.58 -44.58 -3.86
C ARG A 326 15.05 -45.65 -2.86
N GLY A 327 14.14 -46.52 -2.40
CA GLY A 327 14.44 -47.57 -1.43
C GLY A 327 14.51 -47.07 0.02
N VAL A 328 14.00 -45.88 0.32
CA VAL A 328 13.93 -45.38 1.70
C VAL A 328 12.87 -46.18 2.45
N LEU A 329 13.32 -46.91 3.48
CA LEU A 329 12.45 -47.71 4.33
C LEU A 329 11.99 -46.92 5.54
N ASP A 330 10.78 -47.23 5.98
CA ASP A 330 10.22 -46.73 7.23
C ASP A 330 10.70 -47.62 8.37
N ASN A 331 11.71 -47.13 9.10
CA ASN A 331 12.36 -47.85 10.18
C ASN A 331 11.68 -47.59 11.54
N SER A 332 10.36 -47.33 11.56
CA SER A 332 9.61 -46.93 12.77
C SER A 332 10.13 -45.65 13.43
N ILE A 333 10.84 -44.82 12.68
CA ILE A 333 11.34 -43.53 13.14
C ILE A 333 10.16 -42.56 13.20
N GLN A 334 10.05 -41.83 14.31
CA GLN A 334 9.08 -40.75 14.44
C GLN A 334 9.62 -39.48 13.79
N CYS A 335 8.73 -38.67 13.18
CA CYS A 335 9.11 -37.38 12.62
C CYS A 335 9.73 -36.44 13.67
N ILE A 336 9.15 -36.42 14.87
CA ILE A 336 9.63 -35.63 16.00
C ILE A 336 10.18 -36.60 17.04
N LYS A 337 11.36 -36.29 17.59
CA LYS A 337 11.96 -37.12 18.64
C LYS A 337 11.14 -37.00 19.93
N ALA A 338 10.94 -38.12 20.61
CA ALA A 338 10.35 -38.11 21.94
C ALA A 338 11.24 -37.28 22.89
N GLY A 339 10.66 -36.26 23.54
CA GLY A 339 11.37 -35.39 24.48
C GLY A 339 11.99 -34.11 23.90
N SER A 340 11.70 -33.73 22.66
CA SER A 340 12.00 -32.39 22.13
C SER A 340 11.14 -31.32 22.82
N LEU A 341 11.57 -30.85 24.00
CA LEU A 341 11.08 -29.63 24.64
C LEU A 341 12.26 -28.79 25.14
#